data_AF-A0A934W407-F1
#
_entry.id   AF-A0A934W407-F1
#
_cell.length_a   1.000
_cell.length_b   1.000
_cell.length_c   1.000
_cell.angle_alpha   90.00
_cell.angle_beta   90.00
_cell.angle_gamma   90.00
#
_symmetry.space_group_name_H-M   'P 1'
#
loop_
_entity.id
_entity.type
_entity.pdbx_description
1 polymer ?
#
loop_
_entity_poly.entity_id
_entity_poly.type
_entity_poly.pdbx_seq_one_letter_code
_entity_poly.pdbx_strand_id
1 'polypeptide(L)'
;MERWEVILEAGVEGGSIRLYGMHNEKGWIFSEDVVDQTPELIDKPGVHYRSKPVYTWEDALSLLDEYCWHCFFPLTVHPFFRGAVLAGVLNRSTLEEINDNSSLSNWLAICGEIPHVEWKLLLH
;
A
#
# COMPACT_ATOMS: atom_id res chain seq x y z
N MET A 1 -25.07 -1.20 5.04
CA MET A 1 -24.68 -0.08 4.17
C MET A 1 -23.26 -0.35 3.75
N GLU A 2 -23.01 -0.51 2.45
CA GLU A 2 -21.66 -0.73 1.93
C GLU A 2 -20.87 0.57 2.09
N ARG A 3 -19.72 0.51 2.77
CA ARG A 3 -18.88 1.68 3.07
C ARG A 3 -17.47 1.43 2.56
N TRP A 4 -16.89 2.44 1.93
CA TRP A 4 -15.49 2.43 1.56
C TRP A 4 -14.62 2.70 2.80
N GLU A 5 -13.61 1.88 2.97
CA GLU A 5 -12.66 1.90 4.07
C GLU A 5 -11.25 2.01 3.49
N VAL A 6 -10.35 2.70 4.20
CA VAL A 6 -8.93 2.74 3.82
C VAL A 6 -8.35 1.37 4.12
N ILE A 7 -7.89 0.66 3.09
CA ILE A 7 -7.15 -0.59 3.22
C ILE A 7 -5.68 -0.28 3.49
N LEU A 8 -5.12 0.67 2.75
CA LEU A 8 -3.72 1.05 2.82
C LEU A 8 -3.59 2.52 2.48
N GLU A 9 -2.75 3.23 3.22
CA GLU A 9 -2.29 4.56 2.88
C GLU A 9 -0.79 4.64 3.10
N ALA A 10 -0.07 5.12 2.08
CA ALA A 10 1.35 5.37 2.14
C ALA A 10 1.66 6.79 1.67
N GLY A 11 2.50 7.50 2.43
CA GLY A 11 2.84 8.90 2.21
C GLY A 11 4.24 9.07 1.64
N VAL A 12 4.38 10.13 0.85
CA VAL A 12 5.66 10.71 0.40
C VAL A 12 5.63 12.22 0.61
N GLU A 13 6.76 12.88 0.43
CA GLU A 13 6.77 14.34 0.41
C GLU A 13 5.82 14.86 -0.67
N GLY A 14 4.93 15.76 -0.30
CA GLY A 14 3.95 16.36 -1.21
C GLY A 14 2.74 15.49 -1.53
N GLY A 15 2.57 14.28 -0.96
CA GLY A 15 1.43 13.45 -1.35
C GLY A 15 1.27 12.12 -0.64
N SER A 16 0.29 11.36 -1.13
CA SER A 16 0.01 10.02 -0.63
C SER A 16 -0.74 9.19 -1.68
N ILE A 17 -0.53 7.89 -1.62
CA ILE A 17 -1.32 6.89 -2.33
C ILE A 17 -2.18 6.12 -1.32
N ARG A 18 -3.46 5.93 -1.65
CA ARG A 18 -4.43 5.21 -0.82
C ARG A 18 -5.11 4.12 -1.62
N LEU A 19 -5.15 2.91 -1.08
CA LEU A 19 -6.05 1.87 -1.52
C LEU A 19 -7.28 1.87 -0.61
N TYR A 20 -8.46 1.98 -1.21
CA TYR A 20 -9.72 1.79 -0.51
C TYR A 20 -10.33 0.45 -0.86
N GLY A 21 -11.09 -0.10 0.08
CA GLY A 21 -11.89 -1.30 -0.08
C GLY A 21 -13.34 -1.09 0.33
N MET A 22 -14.25 -1.76 -0.35
CA MET A 22 -15.64 -1.89 0.05
C MET A 22 -16.01 -3.37 0.00
N HIS A 23 -16.44 -3.92 1.13
CA HIS A 23 -16.88 -5.31 1.20
C HIS A 23 -18.39 -5.42 0.98
N ASN A 24 -18.80 -6.28 0.05
CA ASN A 24 -20.20 -6.60 -0.22
C ASN A 24 -20.43 -8.12 -0.29
N GLU A 25 -21.65 -8.54 -0.65
CA GLU A 25 -22.03 -9.95 -0.73
C GLU A 25 -21.20 -10.78 -1.73
N LYS A 26 -20.54 -10.12 -2.69
CA LYS A 26 -19.70 -10.75 -3.71
C LYS A 26 -18.21 -10.71 -3.37
N GLY A 27 -17.82 -10.07 -2.27
CA GLY A 27 -16.44 -9.90 -1.83
C GLY A 27 -16.00 -8.45 -1.79
N TRP A 28 -14.68 -8.25 -1.89
CA TRP A 28 -14.08 -6.92 -1.85
C TRP A 28 -14.05 -6.26 -3.23
N ILE A 29 -14.36 -4.97 -3.26
CA ILE A 29 -14.13 -4.07 -4.39
C ILE A 29 -13.08 -3.07 -3.95
N PHE A 30 -12.10 -2.80 -4.81
CA PHE A 30 -10.96 -1.95 -4.51
C PHE A 30 -10.90 -0.76 -5.46
N SER A 31 -10.36 0.35 -5.00
CA SER A 31 -10.06 1.51 -5.84
C SER A 31 -8.95 2.33 -5.19
N GLU A 32 -8.04 2.80 -6.01
CA GLU A 32 -6.89 3.63 -5.62
C GLU A 32 -7.28 5.11 -5.66
N ASP A 33 -6.72 5.89 -4.75
CA ASP A 33 -6.76 7.35 -4.71
C ASP A 33 -5.33 7.88 -4.58
N VAL A 34 -4.93 8.80 -5.45
CA VAL A 34 -3.60 9.42 -5.47
C VAL A 34 -3.76 10.92 -5.27
N VAL A 35 -3.02 11.46 -4.31
CA VAL A 35 -2.90 12.90 -4.06
C VAL A 35 -1.45 13.30 -4.24
N ASP A 36 -1.18 14.25 -5.12
CA ASP A 36 0.13 14.86 -5.34
C ASP A 36 0.01 16.38 -5.41
N GLN A 37 0.60 17.04 -4.42
CA GLN A 37 0.61 18.50 -4.24
C GLN A 37 1.93 19.13 -4.69
N THR A 38 2.87 18.36 -5.22
CA THR A 38 4.13 18.89 -5.77
C THR A 38 3.91 20.02 -6.79
N PRO A 39 2.90 19.97 -7.68
CA PRO A 39 2.61 21.08 -8.58
C PRO A 39 2.26 22.40 -7.87
N GLU A 40 1.72 22.35 -6.65
CA GLU A 40 1.34 23.54 -5.88
C GLU A 40 2.57 24.40 -5.50
N LEU A 41 3.76 23.78 -5.42
CA LEU A 41 5.02 24.49 -5.15
C LEU A 41 5.40 25.48 -6.27
N ILE A 42 4.78 25.35 -7.46
CA ILE A 42 4.99 26.21 -8.62
C ILE A 42 3.65 26.81 -9.11
N ASP A 43 2.72 27.06 -8.18
CA ASP A 43 1.41 27.68 -8.43
C ASP A 43 0.54 26.93 -9.46
N LYS A 44 0.74 25.61 -9.60
CA LYS A 44 -0.12 24.73 -10.41
C LYS A 44 -1.06 23.95 -9.50
N PRO A 45 -2.26 23.57 -9.99
CA PRO A 45 -3.17 22.75 -9.19
C PRO A 45 -2.53 21.38 -8.90
N GLY A 46 -2.69 20.91 -7.66
CA GLY A 46 -2.35 19.54 -7.27
C GLY A 46 -3.11 18.51 -8.12
N VAL A 47 -2.55 17.31 -8.21
CA VAL A 47 -3.16 16.17 -8.87
C VAL A 47 -3.95 15.39 -7.83
N HIS A 48 -5.23 15.16 -8.13
CA HIS A 48 -6.06 14.21 -7.42
C HIS A 48 -6.65 13.24 -8.44
N TYR A 49 -6.35 11.96 -8.28
CA TYR A 49 -6.79 10.90 -9.18
C TYR A 49 -7.42 9.76 -8.40
N ARG A 50 -8.51 9.21 -8.95
CA ARG A 50 -9.20 8.04 -8.43
C ARG A 50 -9.32 6.99 -9.53
N SER A 51 -8.88 5.78 -9.27
CA SER A 51 -8.94 4.71 -10.25
C SER A 51 -10.37 4.18 -10.44
N LYS A 52 -10.61 3.49 -11.56
CA LYS A 52 -11.81 2.66 -11.70
C LYS A 52 -11.77 1.48 -10.71
N PRO A 53 -12.92 1.02 -10.21
CA PRO A 53 -12.95 -0.10 -9.28
C PRO A 53 -12.43 -1.41 -9.91
N VAL A 54 -11.68 -2.17 -9.11
CA VAL A 54 -11.22 -3.54 -9.42
C VAL A 54 -11.73 -4.52 -8.36
N TYR A 55 -11.71 -5.81 -8.68
CA TYR A 55 -12.45 -6.82 -7.90
C TYR A 55 -11.55 -7.92 -7.32
N THR A 56 -10.25 -7.88 -7.61
CA THR A 56 -9.27 -8.83 -7.09
C THR A 56 -8.19 -8.08 -6.31
N TRP A 57 -7.54 -8.79 -5.40
CA TRP A 57 -6.45 -8.22 -4.61
C TRP A 57 -5.22 -7.94 -5.46
N GLU A 58 -4.94 -8.82 -6.43
CA GLU A 58 -3.82 -8.71 -7.35
C GLU A 58 -3.96 -7.47 -8.25
N ASP A 59 -5.17 -7.23 -8.78
CA ASP A 59 -5.43 -6.01 -9.55
C ASP A 59 -5.34 -4.76 -8.66
N ALA A 60 -5.80 -4.86 -7.41
CA ALA A 60 -5.73 -3.77 -6.45
C ALA A 60 -4.28 -3.37 -6.13
N LEU A 61 -3.38 -4.34 -5.96
CA LEU A 61 -1.95 -4.07 -5.82
C LEU A 61 -1.32 -3.54 -7.10
N SER A 62 -1.78 -4.02 -8.26
CA SER A 62 -1.28 -3.55 -9.57
C SER A 62 -1.56 -2.06 -9.80
N LEU A 63 -2.66 -1.52 -9.25
CA LEU A 63 -2.89 -0.07 -9.24
C LEU A 63 -1.77 0.67 -8.51
N LEU A 64 -1.38 0.18 -7.33
CA LEU A 64 -0.36 0.82 -6.49
C LEU A 64 1.05 0.70 -7.08
N ASP A 65 1.30 -0.35 -7.86
CA ASP A 65 2.61 -0.66 -8.44
C ASP A 65 3.10 0.39 -9.43
N GLU A 66 2.20 1.23 -9.94
CA GLU A 66 2.54 2.41 -10.74
C GLU A 66 3.44 3.41 -9.97
N TYR A 67 3.46 3.35 -8.63
CA TYR A 67 4.12 4.34 -7.76
C TYR A 67 5.23 3.79 -6.85
N CYS A 68 5.69 2.53 -7.02
CA CYS A 68 6.68 1.91 -6.11
C CYS A 68 6.29 2.04 -4.61
N TRP A 69 5.00 1.92 -4.30
CA TRP A 69 4.40 2.21 -2.99
C TRP A 69 5.06 1.49 -1.79
N HIS A 70 5.70 0.35 -2.01
CA HIS A 70 6.43 -0.40 -0.97
C HIS A 70 7.65 0.36 -0.42
N CYS A 71 8.12 1.39 -1.11
CA CYS A 71 9.19 2.29 -0.66
C CYS A 71 8.68 3.52 0.09
N PHE A 72 7.37 3.73 0.15
CA PHE A 72 6.76 4.90 0.79
C PHE A 72 6.59 4.68 2.29
N PHE A 73 6.41 5.79 3.04
CA PHE A 73 6.18 5.71 4.47
C PHE A 73 4.74 5.25 4.75
N PRO A 74 4.51 4.11 5.40
CA PRO A 74 3.16 3.66 5.70
C PRO A 74 2.48 4.56 6.73
N LEU A 75 1.26 4.98 6.43
CA LEU A 75 0.44 5.82 7.31
C LEU A 75 -0.69 5.04 7.95
N THR A 76 -1.34 4.13 7.22
CA THR A 76 -2.44 3.30 7.73
C THR A 76 -2.52 1.99 6.96
N VAL A 77 -2.79 0.89 7.68
CA VAL A 77 -3.13 -0.41 7.08
C VAL A 77 -4.31 -1.02 7.82
N HIS A 78 -5.34 -1.40 7.07
CA HIS A 78 -6.53 -2.05 7.62
C HIS A 78 -6.16 -3.39 8.26
N PRO A 79 -6.63 -3.70 9.48
CA PRO A 79 -6.21 -4.89 10.23
C PRO A 79 -6.34 -6.21 9.45
N PHE A 80 -7.43 -6.39 8.72
CA PHE A 80 -7.68 -7.58 7.90
C PHE A 80 -6.62 -7.79 6.79
N PHE A 81 -6.04 -6.71 6.27
CA PHE A 81 -5.12 -6.75 5.13
C PHE A 81 -3.65 -6.70 5.52
N ARG A 82 -3.31 -6.57 6.81
CA ARG A 82 -1.91 -6.42 7.27
C ARG A 82 -0.97 -7.49 6.72
N GLY A 83 -1.36 -8.76 6.79
CA GLY A 83 -0.56 -9.86 6.26
C GLY A 83 -0.41 -9.81 4.74
N ALA A 84 -1.48 -9.49 4.01
CA ALA A 84 -1.48 -9.41 2.55
C ALA A 84 -0.66 -8.21 2.03
N VAL A 85 -0.77 -7.06 2.71
CA VAL A 85 0.03 -5.87 2.44
C VAL A 85 1.50 -6.14 2.68
N LEU A 86 1.86 -6.74 3.83
CA LEU A 86 3.24 -7.02 4.15
C LEU A 86 3.87 -8.04 3.18
N ALA A 87 3.13 -9.07 2.78
CA ALA A 87 3.55 -9.96 1.70
C ALA A 87 3.75 -9.19 0.38
N GLY A 88 2.85 -8.25 0.07
CA GLY A 88 2.96 -7.34 -1.07
C GLY A 88 4.24 -6.51 -1.06
N VAL A 89 4.61 -5.94 0.09
CA VAL A 89 5.87 -5.18 0.30
C VAL A 89 7.07 -6.09 0.08
N LEU A 90 7.13 -7.23 0.79
CA LEU A 90 8.25 -8.17 0.74
C LEU A 90 8.51 -8.72 -0.68
N ASN A 91 7.44 -9.01 -1.43
CA ASN A 91 7.56 -9.50 -2.81
C ASN A 91 8.11 -8.45 -3.79
N ARG A 92 8.10 -7.17 -3.41
CA ARG A 92 8.57 -6.06 -4.24
C ARG A 92 9.93 -5.53 -3.80
N SER A 93 10.30 -5.74 -2.54
CA SER A 93 11.59 -5.34 -2.01
C SER A 93 12.74 -6.17 -2.58
N THR A 94 13.81 -5.49 -2.96
CA THR A 94 15.11 -6.09 -3.26
C THR A 94 15.84 -6.50 -1.99
N LEU A 95 16.85 -7.37 -2.11
CA LEU A 95 17.72 -7.76 -0.99
C LEU A 95 18.44 -6.55 -0.37
N GLU A 96 18.79 -5.54 -1.18
CA GLU A 96 19.45 -4.33 -0.69
C GLU A 96 18.49 -3.48 0.15
N GLU A 97 17.25 -3.28 -0.30
CA GLU A 97 16.22 -2.55 0.45
C GLU A 97 15.82 -3.24 1.75
N ILE A 98 15.79 -4.58 1.74
CA ILE A 98 15.59 -5.38 2.97
C ILE A 98 16.74 -5.14 3.96
N ASN A 99 17.98 -5.04 3.47
CA ASN A 99 19.16 -4.83 4.31
C ASN A 99 19.28 -3.39 4.84
N ASP A 100 18.91 -2.38 4.04
CA ASP A 100 18.81 -0.98 4.49
C ASP A 100 17.70 -0.79 5.55
N ASN A 101 16.67 -1.63 5.48
CA ASN A 101 15.63 -1.86 6.50
C ASN A 101 14.79 -0.63 6.90
N SER A 102 15.03 0.54 6.32
CA SER A 102 14.36 1.79 6.71
C SER A 102 12.88 1.78 6.36
N SER A 103 12.52 1.54 5.08
CA SER A 103 11.12 1.40 4.65
C SER A 103 10.45 0.15 5.23
N LEU A 104 11.12 -1.01 5.14
CA LEU A 104 10.56 -2.29 5.58
C LEU A 104 10.23 -2.30 7.08
N SER A 105 11.08 -1.71 7.92
CA SER A 105 10.80 -1.58 9.36
C SER A 105 9.51 -0.80 9.64
N ASN A 106 9.22 0.25 8.86
CA ASN A 106 7.97 1.00 9.02
C ASN A 106 6.76 0.14 8.63
N TRP A 107 6.86 -0.63 7.55
CA TRP A 107 5.79 -1.55 7.13
C TRP A 107 5.56 -2.66 8.15
N LEU A 108 6.62 -3.23 8.71
CA LEU A 108 6.54 -4.22 9.80
C LEU A 108 5.87 -3.62 11.04
N ALA A 109 6.23 -2.38 11.42
CA ALA A 109 5.67 -1.72 12.59
C ALA A 109 4.14 -1.53 12.50
N ILE A 110 3.61 -1.18 11.33
CA ILE A 110 2.17 -0.93 11.16
C ILE A 110 1.36 -2.20 10.87
N CYS A 111 1.96 -3.16 10.16
CA CYS A 111 1.33 -4.44 9.86
C CYS A 111 1.38 -5.41 11.05
N GLY A 112 2.23 -5.13 12.04
CA GLY A 112 2.48 -6.01 13.18
C GLY A 112 3.43 -7.15 12.83
N GLU A 113 3.75 -7.98 13.83
CA GLU A 113 4.59 -9.16 13.63
C GLU A 113 3.91 -10.14 12.67
N ILE A 114 4.70 -10.65 11.73
CA ILE A 114 4.34 -11.79 10.87
C ILE A 114 3.96 -12.94 11.82
N PRO A 115 2.79 -13.59 11.66
CA PRO A 115 2.57 -14.85 12.35
C PRO A 115 3.68 -15.80 11.90
N HIS A 116 4.60 -16.13 12.82
CA HIS A 116 5.82 -16.92 12.61
C HIS A 116 5.83 -17.76 11.31
N VAL A 117 6.36 -17.17 10.23
CA VAL A 117 6.83 -17.95 9.08
C VAL A 117 8.33 -17.75 9.07
N GLU A 118 9.06 -18.83 9.31
CA GLU A 118 10.52 -18.84 9.42
C GLU A 118 11.17 -18.33 8.12
N TRP A 119 11.58 -17.06 8.10
CA TRP A 119 12.28 -16.45 6.96
C TRP A 119 13.64 -17.10 6.65
N LYS A 120 14.14 -17.96 7.54
CA LYS A 120 15.39 -18.71 7.34
C LYS A 120 15.34 -19.66 6.14
N LEU A 121 14.16 -19.97 5.59
CA LEU A 121 14.01 -20.88 4.46
C LEU A 121 13.94 -20.21 3.08
N LEU A 122 13.91 -18.87 3.01
CA LEU A 122 13.83 -18.12 1.73
C LEU A 122 15.16 -17.50 1.29
N LEU A 123 16.25 -17.72 2.04
CA LEU A 123 17.60 -17.26 1.71
C LEU A 123 18.59 -18.41 1.46
N HIS A 124 18.13 -19.50 0.84
CA HIS A 124 18.99 -20.58 0.36
C HIS A 124 18.93 -20.70 -1.16
#